data_AF-A0A923BU60-F1
#
_entry.id   AF-A0A923BU60-F1
#
_cell.length_a   1.000
_cell.length_b   1.000
_cell.length_c   1.000
_cell.angle_alpha   90.00
_cell.angle_beta   90.00
_cell.angle_gamma   90.00
#
_symmetry.space_group_name_H-M   'P 1'
#
loop_
_entity.id
_entity.type
_entity.pdbx_description
1 polymer ?
#
loop_
_entity_poly.entity_id
_entity_poly.type
_entity_poly.pdbx_seq_one_letter_code
_entity_poly.pdbx_strand_id
1 'polypeptide(L)'
;MANAEELSPSALAGELSAAIVQARSDAREDPFGNPVLRVTLWLTRKMDRGEVTLADTAALIRQLGRAALADRAARVASYVGLERDEAQAYAALARRVAEEASASAQPFEAYGAALARVRFAAVFTAHPTFGMSRAVAHALAELASNEGEAAALMAADLSFRPDAAITLQDEFEQARFSVRNARDAIDRLNAAFLAEARARWPQRWRELKPRALQLASWVGCDTDGRTDIGWWDTLRY
;
A
#
# COMPACT_ATOMS: atom_id res chain seq x y z
N MET A 1 -24.06 30.11 -29.44
CA MET A 1 -23.28 29.10 -28.72
C MET A 1 -22.79 29.77 -27.45
N ALA A 2 -23.51 29.57 -26.34
CA ALA A 2 -23.09 30.12 -25.06
C ALA A 2 -21.87 29.35 -24.57
N ASN A 3 -20.83 30.05 -24.12
CA ASN A 3 -19.74 29.47 -23.35
C ASN A 3 -20.37 28.82 -22.11
N ALA A 4 -20.49 27.50 -22.09
CA ALA A 4 -20.74 26.79 -20.85
C ALA A 4 -19.52 27.06 -19.96
N GLU A 5 -19.71 27.77 -18.86
CA GLU A 5 -18.69 27.85 -17.80
C GLU A 5 -18.33 26.42 -17.41
N GLU A 6 -17.05 26.06 -17.50
CA GLU A 6 -16.57 24.76 -17.01
C GLU A 6 -16.94 24.64 -15.53
N LEU A 7 -17.81 23.70 -15.22
CA LEU A 7 -18.19 23.41 -13.84
C LEU A 7 -16.96 22.89 -13.10
N SER A 8 -16.54 23.61 -12.06
CA SER A 8 -15.42 23.13 -11.25
C SER A 8 -15.71 21.71 -10.71
N PRO A 9 -14.73 20.78 -10.72
CA PRO A 9 -14.92 19.42 -10.22
C PRO A 9 -15.48 19.37 -8.78
N SER A 10 -15.13 20.35 -7.95
CA SER A 10 -15.62 20.47 -6.58
C SER A 10 -17.11 20.84 -6.49
N ALA A 11 -17.59 21.71 -7.38
CA ALA A 11 -19.01 22.05 -7.44
C ALA A 11 -19.84 20.83 -7.84
N LEU A 12 -19.40 20.11 -8.89
CA LEU A 12 -20.06 18.90 -9.34
C LEU A 12 -20.03 17.78 -8.28
N ALA A 13 -18.95 17.65 -7.51
CA ALA A 13 -18.86 16.71 -6.39
C ALA A 13 -19.88 17.03 -5.28
N GLY A 14 -20.06 18.32 -4.97
CA GLY A 14 -21.06 18.78 -4.01
C GLY A 14 -22.49 18.47 -4.46
N GLU A 15 -22.81 18.77 -5.72
CA GLU A 15 -24.11 18.46 -6.31
C GLU A 15 -24.39 16.96 -6.34
N LEU A 16 -23.42 16.13 -6.75
CA LEU A 16 -23.53 14.68 -6.74
C LEU A 16 -23.80 14.15 -5.32
N SER A 17 -23.09 14.70 -4.32
CA SER A 17 -23.26 14.29 -2.93
C SER A 17 -24.65 14.65 -2.41
N ALA A 18 -25.15 15.85 -2.72
CA ALA A 18 -26.52 16.26 -2.39
C ALA A 18 -27.56 15.36 -3.07
N ALA A 19 -27.35 15.03 -4.35
CA ALA A 19 -28.21 14.12 -5.10
C ALA A 19 -28.24 12.72 -4.48
N ILE A 20 -27.09 12.17 -4.03
CA ILE A 20 -27.01 10.88 -3.35
C ILE A 20 -27.76 10.92 -2.01
N VAL A 21 -27.58 11.97 -1.20
CA VAL A 21 -28.26 12.13 0.09
C VAL A 21 -29.78 12.18 -0.12
N GLN A 22 -30.25 13.00 -1.06
CA GLN A 22 -31.68 13.08 -1.38
C GLN A 22 -32.21 11.73 -1.90
N ALA A 23 -31.46 11.09 -2.80
CA ALA A 23 -31.86 9.81 -3.38
C ALA A 23 -32.03 8.71 -2.33
N ARG A 24 -31.13 8.67 -1.33
CA ARG A 24 -31.23 7.77 -0.17
C ARG A 24 -32.36 8.14 0.76
N SER A 25 -32.62 9.43 0.95
CA SER A 25 -33.72 9.91 1.80
C SER A 25 -35.06 9.43 1.26
N ASP A 26 -35.38 9.69 -0.02
CA ASP A 26 -36.71 9.35 -0.53
C ASP A 26 -36.90 7.84 -0.69
N ALA A 27 -35.82 7.07 -0.90
CA ALA A 27 -35.90 5.60 -0.94
C ALA A 27 -36.21 4.96 0.42
N ARG A 28 -36.17 5.71 1.54
CA ARG A 28 -36.68 5.22 2.84
C ARG A 28 -38.20 5.19 2.88
N GLU A 29 -38.84 6.11 2.17
CA GLU A 29 -40.29 6.27 2.12
C GLU A 29 -40.90 5.61 0.86
N ASP A 30 -40.07 5.27 -0.13
CA ASP A 30 -40.46 4.55 -1.35
C ASP A 30 -39.93 3.10 -1.34
N PRO A 31 -40.79 2.09 -1.11
CA PRO A 31 -40.38 0.68 -1.10
C PRO A 31 -39.87 0.16 -2.45
N PHE A 32 -40.07 0.91 -3.55
CA PHE A 32 -39.52 0.61 -4.87
C PHE A 32 -38.36 1.55 -5.25
N GLY A 33 -37.95 2.43 -4.34
CA GLY A 33 -36.93 3.44 -4.56
C GLY A 33 -35.54 2.81 -4.73
N ASN A 34 -34.87 3.13 -5.84
CA ASN A 34 -33.47 2.77 -6.06
C ASN A 34 -32.59 4.03 -6.11
N PRO A 35 -31.87 4.36 -5.01
CA PRO A 35 -31.03 5.54 -4.94
C PRO A 35 -29.97 5.62 -6.05
N VAL A 36 -29.40 4.47 -6.43
CA VAL A 36 -28.38 4.41 -7.49
C VAL A 36 -29.00 4.81 -8.82
N LEU A 37 -30.14 4.19 -9.18
CA LEU A 37 -30.82 4.51 -10.44
C LEU A 37 -31.25 5.99 -10.48
N ARG A 38 -31.71 6.54 -9.36
CA ARG A 38 -32.11 7.96 -9.28
C ARG A 38 -30.95 8.91 -9.53
N VAL A 39 -29.79 8.64 -8.94
CA VAL A 39 -28.57 9.43 -9.17
C VAL A 39 -28.06 9.24 -10.61
N THR A 40 -28.13 8.02 -11.16
CA THR A 40 -27.80 7.76 -12.56
C THR A 40 -28.68 8.59 -13.50
N LEU A 41 -29.99 8.60 -13.29
CA LEU A 41 -30.94 9.40 -14.09
C LEU A 41 -30.71 10.90 -13.92
N TRP A 42 -30.36 11.35 -12.72
CA TRP A 42 -29.97 12.74 -12.48
C TRP A 42 -28.76 13.12 -13.33
N LEU A 43 -27.71 12.29 -13.33
CA LEU A 43 -26.48 12.56 -14.08
C LEU A 43 -26.73 12.49 -15.59
N THR A 44 -27.40 11.44 -16.09
CA THR A 44 -27.66 11.29 -17.53
C THR A 44 -28.50 12.45 -18.07
N ARG A 45 -29.53 12.90 -17.34
CA ARG A 45 -30.34 14.06 -17.76
C ARG A 45 -29.54 15.37 -17.81
N LYS A 46 -28.52 15.54 -16.97
CA LYS A 46 -27.61 16.69 -17.04
C LYS A 46 -26.69 16.59 -18.24
N MET A 47 -26.19 15.39 -18.53
CA MET A 47 -25.39 15.12 -19.72
C MET A 47 -26.19 15.34 -21.02
N ASP A 48 -27.43 14.86 -21.08
CA ASP A 48 -28.33 15.04 -22.24
C ASP A 48 -28.63 16.52 -22.52
N ARG A 49 -28.66 17.34 -21.46
CA ARG A 49 -28.86 18.80 -21.55
C ARG A 49 -27.57 19.59 -21.80
N GLY A 50 -26.42 18.92 -21.83
CA GLY A 50 -25.11 19.57 -21.95
C GLY A 50 -24.69 20.37 -20.72
N GLU A 51 -25.37 20.19 -19.58
CA GLU A 51 -25.03 20.83 -18.30
C GLU A 51 -23.77 20.19 -17.67
N VAL A 52 -23.49 18.92 -17.97
CA VAL A 52 -22.30 18.19 -17.52
C VAL A 52 -21.68 17.47 -18.72
N THR A 53 -20.40 17.69 -18.96
CA THR A 53 -19.67 17.06 -20.05
C THR A 53 -18.94 15.79 -19.59
N LEU A 54 -18.45 15.00 -20.56
CA LEU A 54 -17.54 13.88 -20.28
C LEU A 54 -16.23 14.36 -19.62
N ALA A 55 -15.76 15.56 -19.97
CA ALA A 55 -14.55 16.14 -19.39
C ALA A 55 -14.77 16.47 -17.90
N ASP A 56 -15.92 17.07 -17.57
CA ASP A 56 -16.30 17.37 -16.17
C ASP A 56 -16.41 16.08 -15.35
N THR A 57 -17.02 15.05 -15.92
CA THR A 57 -17.16 13.73 -15.29
C THR A 57 -15.80 13.08 -15.05
N ALA A 58 -14.88 13.14 -16.03
CA ALA A 58 -13.53 12.61 -15.88
C ALA A 58 -12.73 13.38 -14.81
N ALA A 59 -12.87 14.70 -14.75
CA ALA A 59 -12.25 15.52 -13.73
C ALA A 59 -12.79 15.22 -12.33
N LEU A 60 -14.11 15.02 -12.20
CA LEU A 60 -14.75 14.58 -10.96
C LEU A 60 -14.21 13.22 -10.50
N ILE A 61 -14.13 12.23 -11.40
CA ILE A 61 -13.60 10.90 -11.08
C ILE A 61 -12.16 11.02 -10.56
N ARG A 62 -11.31 11.84 -11.19
CA ARG A 62 -9.94 12.10 -10.73
C ARG A 62 -9.90 12.73 -9.34
N GLN A 63 -10.74 13.74 -9.07
CA GLN A 63 -10.81 14.36 -7.74
C GLN A 63 -11.23 13.34 -6.67
N LEU A 64 -12.33 12.62 -6.90
CA LEU A 64 -12.84 11.63 -5.94
C LEU A 64 -11.84 10.48 -5.72
N GLY A 65 -11.20 10.01 -6.80
CA GLY A 65 -10.19 8.96 -6.71
C GLY A 65 -8.94 9.38 -5.94
N ARG A 66 -8.47 10.63 -6.09
CA ARG A 66 -7.37 11.18 -5.28
C ARG A 66 -7.71 11.22 -3.80
N ALA A 67 -8.91 11.73 -3.46
CA ALA A 67 -9.38 11.77 -2.08
C ALA A 67 -9.48 10.35 -1.48
N ALA A 68 -10.06 9.41 -2.23
CA ALA A 68 -10.16 8.02 -1.80
C ALA A 68 -8.80 7.34 -1.59
N LEU A 69 -7.80 7.65 -2.43
CA LEU A 69 -6.43 7.16 -2.26
C LEU A 69 -5.74 7.77 -1.05
N ALA A 70 -5.92 9.07 -0.79
CA ALA A 70 -5.39 9.72 0.41
C ALA A 70 -5.98 9.11 1.69
N ASP A 71 -7.30 8.91 1.74
CA ASP A 71 -7.96 8.24 2.85
C ASP A 71 -7.48 6.79 3.03
N ARG A 72 -7.26 6.08 1.92
CA ARG A 72 -6.71 4.72 1.95
C ARG A 72 -5.27 4.71 2.45
N ALA A 73 -4.44 5.65 2.00
CA ALA A 73 -3.06 5.79 2.43
C ALA A 73 -2.98 6.02 3.94
N ALA A 74 -3.79 6.93 4.49
CA ALA A 74 -3.86 7.18 5.92
C ALA A 74 -4.26 5.92 6.71
N ARG A 75 -5.27 5.17 6.24
CA ARG A 75 -5.65 3.89 6.87
C ARG A 75 -4.53 2.85 6.81
N VAL A 76 -3.81 2.75 5.68
CA VAL A 76 -2.67 1.84 5.54
C VAL A 76 -1.56 2.22 6.51
N ALA A 77 -1.18 3.50 6.55
CA ALA A 77 -0.15 4.02 7.45
C ALA A 77 -0.47 3.69 8.92
N SER A 78 -1.72 3.93 9.34
CA SER A 78 -2.20 3.63 10.69
C SER A 78 -2.20 2.11 10.96
N TYR A 79 -2.65 1.30 10.00
CA TYR A 79 -2.71 -0.17 10.12
C TYR A 79 -1.32 -0.80 10.31
N VAL A 80 -0.33 -0.38 9.54
CA VAL A 80 1.05 -0.90 9.65
C VAL A 80 1.90 -0.16 10.69
N GLY A 81 1.34 0.86 11.35
CA GLY A 81 1.99 1.60 12.42
C GLY A 81 3.10 2.54 11.96
N LEU A 82 3.04 3.05 10.72
CA LEU A 82 3.99 4.02 10.17
C LEU A 82 3.93 5.40 10.86
N GLU A 83 2.92 5.63 11.69
CA GLU A 83 2.84 6.81 12.56
C GLU A 83 3.88 6.79 13.70
N ARG A 84 4.52 5.65 13.94
CA ARG A 84 5.56 5.48 14.96
C ARG A 84 6.93 5.75 14.37
N ASP A 85 7.82 6.32 15.18
CA ASP A 85 9.23 6.40 14.84
C ASP A 85 9.83 4.99 14.80
N GLU A 86 10.13 4.52 13.59
CA GLU A 86 10.67 3.19 13.32
C GLU A 86 12.01 2.96 14.04
N ALA A 87 12.90 3.95 14.02
CA ALA A 87 14.22 3.85 14.64
C ALA A 87 14.09 3.69 16.17
N GLN A 88 13.18 4.44 16.79
CA GLN A 88 12.87 4.29 18.21
C GLN A 88 12.25 2.93 18.53
N ALA A 89 11.34 2.43 17.68
CA ALA A 89 10.72 1.12 17.86
C ALA A 89 11.77 -0.01 17.80
N TYR A 90 12.69 0.03 16.84
CA TYR A 90 13.77 -0.94 16.71
C TYR A 90 14.78 -0.87 17.86
N ALA A 91 15.16 0.35 18.29
CA ALA A 91 16.04 0.52 19.45
C ALA A 91 15.39 -0.01 20.74
N ALA A 92 14.08 0.21 20.93
CA ALA A 92 13.35 -0.32 22.08
C ALA A 92 13.29 -1.85 22.07
N LEU A 93 13.09 -2.47 20.91
CA LEU A 93 13.15 -3.93 20.77
C LEU A 93 14.55 -4.48 21.06
N ALA A 94 15.60 -3.84 20.52
CA ALA A 94 16.98 -4.23 20.74
C ALA A 94 17.36 -4.21 22.23
N ARG A 95 17.00 -3.13 22.94
CA ARG A 95 17.18 -3.01 24.39
C ARG A 95 16.44 -4.10 25.16
N ARG A 96 15.18 -4.35 24.84
CA ARG A 96 14.38 -5.39 25.51
C ARG A 96 15.04 -6.77 25.39
N VAL A 97 15.46 -7.15 24.19
CA VAL A 97 16.14 -8.45 23.98
C VAL A 97 17.47 -8.52 24.76
N ALA A 98 18.20 -7.40 24.87
CA ALA A 98 19.43 -7.33 25.65
C ALA A 98 19.19 -7.37 27.17
N GLU A 99 18.12 -6.74 27.66
CA GLU A 99 17.67 -6.81 29.04
C GLU A 99 17.26 -8.23 29.42
N GLU A 100 16.46 -8.90 28.59
CA GLU A 100 16.11 -10.32 28.78
C GLU A 100 17.37 -11.20 28.83
N ALA A 101 18.33 -10.98 27.93
CA ALA A 101 19.59 -11.72 27.91
C ALA A 101 20.47 -11.45 29.14
N SER A 102 20.32 -10.30 29.81
CA SER A 102 21.12 -9.91 30.98
C SER A 102 20.85 -10.78 32.21
N ALA A 103 19.72 -11.48 32.26
CA ALA A 103 19.42 -12.46 33.31
C ALA A 103 20.23 -13.76 33.19
N SER A 104 20.88 -14.01 32.05
CA SER A 104 21.75 -15.17 31.83
C SER A 104 23.11 -15.02 32.51
N ALA A 105 23.71 -16.13 32.93
CA ALA A 105 25.12 -16.16 33.36
C ALA A 105 26.09 -15.79 32.22
N GLN A 106 25.66 -15.92 30.96
CA GLN A 106 26.41 -15.51 29.77
C GLN A 106 25.57 -14.57 28.90
N PRO A 107 25.47 -13.28 29.26
CA PRO A 107 24.57 -12.34 28.59
C PRO A 107 24.84 -12.14 27.10
N PHE A 108 26.13 -12.06 26.70
CA PHE A 108 26.49 -11.87 25.29
C PHE A 108 26.05 -13.08 24.44
N GLU A 109 26.31 -14.29 24.90
CA GLU A 109 25.94 -15.51 24.19
C GLU A 109 24.41 -15.69 24.14
N ALA A 110 23.70 -15.37 25.22
CA ALA A 110 22.25 -15.39 25.26
C ALA A 110 21.64 -14.38 24.27
N TYR A 111 22.19 -13.17 24.19
CA TYR A 111 21.78 -12.16 23.22
C TYR A 111 22.04 -12.64 21.78
N GLY A 112 23.25 -13.13 21.50
CA GLY A 112 23.60 -13.66 20.19
C GLY A 112 22.71 -14.83 19.76
N ALA A 113 22.41 -15.76 20.65
CA ALA A 113 21.48 -16.86 20.40
C ALA A 113 20.05 -16.36 20.09
N ALA A 114 19.59 -15.32 20.80
CA ALA A 114 18.29 -14.71 20.55
C ALA A 114 18.20 -14.08 19.15
N LEU A 115 19.26 -13.38 18.72
CA LEU A 115 19.34 -12.76 17.39
C LEU A 115 19.55 -13.77 16.26
N ALA A 116 20.22 -14.89 16.56
CA ALA A 116 20.48 -15.96 15.61
C ALA A 116 19.29 -16.93 15.45
N ARG A 117 18.18 -16.74 16.18
CA ARG A 117 16.97 -17.54 16.02
C ARG A 117 16.03 -16.86 15.05
N VAL A 118 15.66 -17.56 13.97
CA VAL A 118 14.59 -17.11 13.07
C VAL A 118 13.29 -17.06 13.87
N ARG A 119 12.66 -15.88 13.95
CA ARG A 119 11.40 -15.65 14.66
C ARG A 119 10.22 -15.56 13.71
N PHE A 120 10.42 -14.92 12.56
CA PHE A 120 9.41 -14.80 11.52
C PHE A 120 10.02 -15.04 10.14
N ALA A 121 9.19 -15.54 9.24
CA ALA A 121 9.45 -15.57 7.82
C ALA A 121 8.28 -14.90 7.08
N ALA A 122 8.58 -14.05 6.12
CA ALA A 122 7.60 -13.43 5.24
C ALA A 122 7.75 -14.01 3.84
N VAL A 123 6.66 -14.54 3.28
CA VAL A 123 6.61 -15.09 1.92
C VAL A 123 5.80 -14.14 1.04
N PHE A 124 6.43 -13.56 0.03
CA PHE A 124 5.78 -12.66 -0.93
C PHE A 124 5.11 -13.47 -2.03
N THR A 125 3.80 -13.30 -2.18
CA THR A 125 2.99 -13.89 -3.24
C THR A 125 2.56 -12.82 -4.25
N ALA A 126 2.11 -13.24 -5.44
CA ALA A 126 1.52 -12.33 -6.40
C ALA A 126 0.21 -11.75 -5.86
N HIS A 127 -0.15 -10.54 -6.28
CA HIS A 127 -1.41 -9.93 -5.86
C HIS A 127 -2.59 -10.59 -6.61
N PRO A 128 -3.65 -11.04 -5.92
CA PRO A 128 -4.70 -11.85 -6.55
C PRO A 128 -5.58 -11.05 -7.52
N THR A 129 -5.70 -9.74 -7.34
CA THR A 129 -6.55 -8.87 -8.16
C THR A 129 -5.87 -7.54 -8.47
N PHE A 130 -5.60 -7.27 -9.74
CA PHE A 130 -5.02 -5.98 -10.13
C PHE A 130 -6.15 -4.97 -10.34
N GLY A 131 -6.49 -4.26 -9.27
CA GLY A 131 -7.57 -3.27 -9.27
C GLY A 131 -7.15 -1.84 -9.65
N MET A 132 -5.86 -1.62 -9.87
CA MET A 132 -5.27 -0.32 -10.24
C MET A 132 -3.96 -0.54 -10.99
N SER A 133 -3.50 0.49 -11.70
CA SER A 133 -2.18 0.44 -12.35
C SER A 133 -1.04 0.38 -11.32
N ARG A 134 0.11 -0.13 -11.74
CA ARG A 134 1.33 -0.15 -10.91
C ARG A 134 1.70 1.23 -10.40
N ALA A 135 1.58 2.26 -11.25
CA ALA A 135 1.89 3.64 -10.88
C ALA A 135 1.00 4.14 -9.73
N VAL A 136 -0.30 3.82 -9.76
CA VAL A 136 -1.22 4.19 -8.67
C VAL A 136 -0.93 3.38 -7.40
N ALA A 137 -0.54 2.11 -7.52
CA ALA A 137 -0.15 1.29 -6.37
C ALA A 137 1.12 1.82 -5.67
N HIS A 138 2.13 2.23 -6.44
CA HIS A 138 3.33 2.87 -5.89
C HIS A 138 3.02 4.22 -5.25
N ALA A 139 2.24 5.05 -5.93
CA ALA A 139 1.76 6.33 -5.39
C ALA A 139 1.01 6.17 -4.06
N LEU A 140 0.19 5.13 -3.92
CA LEU A 140 -0.50 4.81 -2.66
C LEU A 140 0.51 4.48 -1.55
N ALA A 141 1.56 3.72 -1.85
CA ALA A 141 2.60 3.37 -0.89
C ALA A 141 3.44 4.60 -0.48
N GLU A 142 3.80 5.47 -1.43
CA GLU A 142 4.49 6.75 -1.18
C GLU A 142 3.66 7.66 -0.27
N LEU A 143 2.35 7.81 -0.57
CA LEU A 143 1.44 8.57 0.28
C LEU A 143 1.33 7.97 1.69
N ALA A 144 1.23 6.65 1.81
CA ALA A 144 1.12 5.98 3.11
C ALA A 144 2.41 6.12 3.94
N SER A 145 3.55 6.22 3.27
CA SER A 145 4.87 6.38 3.91
C SER A 145 5.24 7.84 4.17
N ASN A 146 4.36 8.78 3.82
CA ASN A 146 4.59 10.23 3.91
C ASN A 146 5.87 10.69 3.19
N GLU A 147 6.20 10.06 2.06
CA GLU A 147 7.43 10.31 1.29
C GLU A 147 7.30 11.49 0.30
N GLY A 148 6.17 12.19 0.30
CA GLY A 148 5.92 13.40 -0.49
C GLY A 148 4.64 13.35 -1.32
N GLU A 149 4.53 14.27 -2.28
CA GLU A 149 3.42 14.28 -3.24
C GLU A 149 3.61 13.16 -4.26
N ALA A 150 2.69 12.19 -4.27
CA ALA A 150 2.71 11.11 -5.24
C ALA A 150 2.41 11.64 -6.65
N ALA A 151 3.47 11.99 -7.41
CA ALA A 151 3.40 12.70 -8.69
C ALA A 151 2.50 12.01 -9.72
N ALA A 152 2.44 10.67 -9.71
CA ALA A 152 1.56 9.89 -10.58
C ALA A 152 0.07 10.27 -10.41
N LEU A 153 -0.34 10.72 -9.21
CA LEU A 153 -1.70 11.16 -8.95
C LEU A 153 -1.98 12.57 -9.51
N MET A 154 -0.96 13.37 -9.81
CA MET A 154 -1.14 14.71 -10.37
C MET A 154 -1.22 14.72 -11.90
N ALA A 155 -1.00 13.57 -12.54
CA ALA A 155 -1.08 13.43 -13.98
C ALA A 155 -2.46 13.83 -14.54
N ALA A 156 -2.46 14.58 -15.64
CA ALA A 156 -3.69 15.04 -16.29
C ALA A 156 -4.51 13.86 -16.88
N ASP A 157 -3.82 12.82 -17.31
CA ASP A 157 -4.34 11.56 -17.85
C ASP A 157 -4.47 10.46 -16.79
N LEU A 158 -4.45 10.82 -15.49
CA LEU A 158 -4.62 9.87 -14.38
C LEU A 158 -5.82 8.95 -14.64
N SER A 159 -5.52 7.66 -14.70
CA SER A 159 -6.47 6.57 -14.82
C SER A 159 -6.35 5.65 -13.60
N PHE A 160 -7.50 5.25 -13.06
CA PHE A 160 -7.57 4.25 -11.99
C PHE A 160 -7.80 2.84 -12.54
N ARG A 161 -7.84 2.67 -13.86
CA ARG A 161 -7.93 1.35 -14.47
C ARG A 161 -6.62 0.58 -14.25
N PRO A 162 -6.68 -0.75 -14.14
CA PRO A 162 -5.48 -1.56 -14.13
C PRO A 162 -4.71 -1.45 -15.44
N ASP A 163 -3.44 -1.84 -15.38
CA ASP A 163 -2.61 -2.00 -16.57
C ASP A 163 -3.23 -3.04 -17.51
N ALA A 164 -3.14 -2.80 -18.83
CA ALA A 164 -3.91 -3.54 -19.83
C ALA A 164 -3.53 -5.03 -19.93
N ALA A 165 -2.29 -5.37 -19.62
CA ALA A 165 -1.78 -6.74 -19.55
C ALA A 165 -0.87 -6.87 -18.33
N ILE A 166 -0.95 -8.01 -17.67
CA ILE A 166 -0.19 -8.29 -16.47
C ILE A 166 0.46 -9.64 -16.67
N THR A 167 1.78 -9.61 -16.78
CA THR A 167 2.60 -10.79 -17.05
C THR A 167 3.20 -11.32 -15.76
N LEU A 168 3.71 -12.56 -15.80
CA LEU A 168 4.49 -13.12 -14.70
C LEU A 168 5.71 -12.24 -14.35
N GLN A 169 6.33 -11.59 -15.35
CA GLN A 169 7.42 -10.65 -15.12
C GLN A 169 6.94 -9.41 -14.34
N ASP A 170 5.71 -8.95 -14.57
CA ASP A 170 5.12 -7.83 -13.85
C ASP A 170 4.84 -8.18 -12.39
N GLU A 171 4.30 -9.37 -12.14
CA GLU A 171 4.11 -9.92 -10.78
C GLU A 171 5.46 -10.00 -10.05
N PHE A 172 6.49 -10.52 -10.73
CA PHE A 172 7.82 -10.69 -10.18
C PHE A 172 8.49 -9.35 -9.83
N GLU A 173 8.42 -8.35 -10.71
CA GLU A 173 8.97 -7.03 -10.42
C GLU A 173 8.26 -6.34 -9.25
N GLN A 174 6.95 -6.54 -9.09
CA GLN A 174 6.21 -6.03 -7.94
C GLN A 174 6.62 -6.72 -6.63
N ALA A 175 6.80 -8.04 -6.65
CA ALA A 175 7.33 -8.78 -5.51
C ALA A 175 8.75 -8.32 -5.16
N ARG A 176 9.63 -8.16 -6.15
CA ARG A 176 11.00 -7.65 -5.96
C ARG A 176 11.03 -6.25 -5.37
N PHE A 177 10.17 -5.35 -5.85
CA PHE A 177 10.04 -4.01 -5.29
C PHE A 177 9.73 -4.08 -3.79
N SER A 178 8.78 -4.92 -3.41
CA SER A 178 8.36 -5.10 -2.02
C SER A 178 9.46 -5.76 -1.16
N VAL A 179 10.15 -6.76 -1.71
CA VAL A 179 11.28 -7.45 -1.05
C VAL A 179 12.43 -6.50 -0.77
N ARG A 180 12.73 -5.53 -1.66
CA ARG A 180 13.78 -4.53 -1.40
C ARG A 180 13.46 -3.69 -0.16
N ASN A 181 12.24 -3.15 -0.06
CA ASN A 181 11.81 -2.40 1.12
C ASN A 181 11.88 -3.24 2.40
N ALA A 182 11.49 -4.53 2.33
CA ALA A 182 11.61 -5.44 3.47
C ALA A 182 13.06 -5.72 3.87
N ARG A 183 13.98 -5.81 2.90
CA ARG A 183 15.42 -5.95 3.18
C ARG A 183 15.97 -4.70 3.86
N ASP A 184 15.61 -3.52 3.39
CA ASP A 184 16.04 -2.26 4.01
C ASP A 184 15.53 -2.13 5.45
N ALA A 185 14.31 -2.60 5.73
CA ALA A 185 13.77 -2.66 7.10
C ALA A 185 14.53 -3.68 7.97
N ILE A 186 14.86 -4.85 7.43
CA ILE A 186 15.70 -5.85 8.12
C ILE A 186 17.09 -5.30 8.44
N ASP A 187 17.71 -4.57 7.52
CA ASP A 187 19.02 -3.96 7.72
C ASP A 187 18.98 -2.90 8.82
N ARG A 188 17.93 -2.07 8.85
CA ARG A 188 17.68 -1.09 9.93
C ARG A 188 17.45 -1.77 11.29
N LEU A 189 16.69 -2.86 11.33
CA LEU A 189 16.50 -3.65 12.54
C LEU A 189 17.81 -4.27 13.04
N ASN A 190 18.58 -4.87 12.13
CA ASN A 190 19.88 -5.47 12.44
C ASN A 190 20.87 -4.41 12.93
N ALA A 191 20.86 -3.22 12.34
CA ALA A 191 21.67 -2.10 12.79
C ALA A 191 21.33 -1.71 14.24
N ALA A 192 20.04 -1.67 14.62
CA ALA A 192 19.63 -1.40 16.00
C ALA A 192 20.14 -2.47 16.99
N PHE A 193 20.04 -3.75 16.62
CA PHE A 193 20.60 -4.84 17.43
C PHE A 193 22.12 -4.74 17.61
N LEU A 194 22.84 -4.45 16.52
CA LEU A 194 24.30 -4.30 16.56
C LEU A 194 24.73 -3.04 17.32
N ALA A 195 23.95 -1.95 17.26
CA ALA A 195 24.19 -0.74 18.02
C ALA A 195 24.06 -0.99 19.54
N GLU A 196 22.99 -1.69 19.96
CA GLU A 196 22.81 -2.10 21.36
C GLU A 196 23.95 -3.02 21.82
N ALA A 197 24.31 -4.00 21.00
CA ALA A 197 25.44 -4.88 21.30
C ALA A 197 26.76 -4.13 21.41
N ARG A 198 27.00 -3.13 20.55
CA ARG A 198 28.22 -2.32 20.57
C ARG A 198 28.31 -1.49 21.86
N ALA A 199 27.19 -1.00 22.37
CA ALA A 199 27.16 -0.26 23.63
C ALA A 199 27.51 -1.16 24.84
N ARG A 200 27.02 -2.41 24.87
CA ARG A 200 27.23 -3.34 25.99
C ARG A 200 28.52 -4.15 25.90
N TRP A 201 28.88 -4.60 24.71
CA TRP A 201 29.99 -5.51 24.43
C TRP A 201 30.85 -4.96 23.27
N PRO A 202 31.52 -3.81 23.45
CA PRO A 202 32.20 -3.07 22.37
C PRO A 202 33.30 -3.84 21.65
N GLN A 203 33.87 -4.87 22.28
CA GLN A 203 34.91 -5.71 21.67
C GLN A 203 34.37 -6.90 20.88
N ARG A 204 33.12 -7.32 21.14
CA ARG A 204 32.57 -8.59 20.62
C ARG A 204 31.37 -8.43 19.69
N TRP A 205 30.75 -7.24 19.62
CA TRP A 205 29.51 -7.02 18.86
C TRP A 205 29.58 -7.45 17.37
N ARG A 206 30.77 -7.45 16.77
CA ARG A 206 30.99 -7.89 15.37
C ARG A 206 30.94 -9.41 15.19
N GLU A 207 30.98 -10.19 16.26
CA GLU A 207 30.81 -11.66 16.23
C GLU A 207 29.34 -12.06 16.00
N LEU A 208 28.40 -11.15 16.29
CA LEU A 208 26.97 -11.41 16.19
C LEU A 208 26.52 -11.55 14.73
N LYS A 209 25.62 -12.49 14.48
CA LYS A 209 25.01 -12.73 13.16
C LYS A 209 23.48 -12.70 13.27
N PRO A 210 22.87 -11.50 13.34
CA PRO A 210 21.43 -11.38 13.42
C PRO A 210 20.76 -12.00 12.19
N ARG A 211 19.75 -12.86 12.41
CA ARG A 211 18.94 -13.49 11.36
C ARG A 211 17.50 -13.74 11.81
N ALA A 212 16.97 -12.82 12.62
CA ALA A 212 15.66 -12.97 13.25
C ALA A 212 14.49 -13.01 12.25
N LEU A 213 14.69 -12.48 11.04
CA LEU A 213 13.70 -12.42 9.97
C LEU A 213 14.23 -13.08 8.69
N GLN A 214 13.38 -13.84 8.01
CA GLN A 214 13.65 -14.42 6.69
C GLN A 214 12.61 -13.94 5.67
N LEU A 215 13.05 -13.74 4.42
CA LEU A 215 12.18 -13.40 3.31
C LEU A 215 12.23 -14.52 2.26
N ALA A 216 11.10 -14.82 1.65
CA ALA A 216 10.98 -15.73 0.51
C ALA A 216 9.92 -15.20 -0.46
N SER A 217 9.84 -15.76 -1.66
CA SER A 217 8.77 -15.46 -2.61
C SER A 217 8.29 -16.72 -3.32
N TRP A 218 7.00 -16.72 -3.67
CA TRP A 218 6.37 -17.74 -4.51
C TRP A 218 6.17 -17.29 -5.96
N VAL A 219 6.41 -16.01 -6.26
CA VAL A 219 6.19 -15.47 -7.61
C VAL A 219 7.20 -16.07 -8.58
N GLY A 220 6.69 -16.74 -9.62
CA GLY A 220 7.51 -17.50 -10.58
C GLY A 220 7.84 -18.94 -10.18
N CYS A 221 7.43 -19.36 -8.98
CA CYS A 221 7.72 -20.70 -8.43
C CYS A 221 6.44 -21.50 -8.10
N ASP A 222 5.35 -20.82 -7.76
CA ASP A 222 4.07 -21.46 -7.45
C ASP A 222 3.29 -21.79 -8.72
N THR A 223 3.34 -23.05 -9.13
CA THR A 223 2.65 -23.56 -10.33
C THR A 223 1.23 -24.05 -10.04
N ASP A 224 0.77 -24.03 -8.79
CA ASP A 224 -0.54 -24.58 -8.45
C ASP A 224 -1.67 -23.79 -9.13
N GLY A 225 -2.46 -24.47 -9.96
CA GLY A 225 -3.55 -23.86 -10.73
C GLY A 225 -3.13 -22.85 -11.82
N ARG A 226 -1.82 -22.68 -12.09
CA ARG A 226 -1.28 -21.73 -13.07
C ARG A 226 -0.69 -22.47 -14.28
N THR A 227 -1.22 -22.23 -15.48
CA THR A 227 -0.73 -22.84 -16.73
C THR A 227 0.28 -21.97 -17.48
N ASP A 228 0.46 -20.73 -17.04
CA ASP A 228 1.35 -19.73 -17.62
C ASP A 228 2.72 -19.65 -16.91
N ILE A 229 2.94 -20.48 -15.87
CA ILE A 229 4.22 -20.61 -15.17
C ILE A 229 4.83 -21.97 -15.53
N GLY A 230 5.91 -21.97 -16.32
CA GLY A 230 6.65 -23.18 -16.66
C GLY A 230 7.72 -23.52 -15.61
N TRP A 231 8.16 -24.78 -15.57
CA TRP A 231 9.23 -25.20 -14.65
C TRP A 231 10.56 -24.46 -14.88
N TRP A 232 10.80 -23.98 -16.11
CA TRP A 232 11.98 -23.17 -16.44
C TRP A 232 11.88 -21.74 -15.92
N ASP A 233 10.67 -21.23 -15.65
CA ASP A 233 10.49 -19.89 -15.08
C ASP A 233 11.03 -19.83 -13.65
N THR A 234 10.94 -20.93 -12.89
CA THR A 234 11.57 -21.07 -11.56
C THR A 234 13.10 -20.90 -11.59
N LEU A 235 13.76 -21.16 -12.73
CA LEU A 235 15.20 -20.96 -12.87
C LEU A 235 15.55 -19.53 -13.32
N ARG A 236 14.59 -18.85 -13.96
CA ARG A 236 14.76 -17.50 -14.48
C ARG A 236 14.56 -16.44 -13.39
N TYR A 237 13.62 -16.67 -12.49
CA TYR A 237 13.20 -15.77 -11.42
C TYR A 237 13.87 -16.11 -10.08
#